data_AF-A0A955QL39-F1
#
_entry.id   AF-A0A955QL39-F1
#
_cell.length_a   1.000
_cell.length_b   1.000
_cell.length_c   1.000
_cell.angle_alpha   90.00
_cell.angle_beta   90.00
_cell.angle_gamma   90.00
#
_symmetry.space_group_name_H-M   'P 1'
#
loop_
_entity.id
_entity.type
_entity.pdbx_description
1 polymer ?
#
loop_
_entity_poly.entity_id
_entity_poly.type
_entity_poly.pdbx_seq_one_letter_code
_entity_poly.pdbx_strand_id
1 'polypeptide(L)'
;MKISLLFPPSWHPSQPYLSIPCLSAFLQKSGVTNFTQEDLNIELLDKILSKEYGLDVHWQLVDLVRKLESSMEGESGPGSKEHYAKAVEALERFPFLIEEIELAKGVLRGNEFYELDRYREALFVIDRWLDLVSTLYFPTRITVVDNQLAYSIYSSRDILKAIHDETQNPYIDLYRRFFMPSFINAQADFVGVSITATSQIIP
;
A
#
# COMPACT_ATOMS: atom_id res chain seq x y z
N MET A 1 -3.70 -21.16 -22.74
CA MET A 1 -4.37 -20.28 -21.77
C MET A 1 -3.42 -20.00 -20.62
N LYS A 2 -3.00 -18.76 -20.47
CA LYS A 2 -2.19 -18.26 -19.36
C LYS A 2 -3.11 -17.54 -18.37
N ILE A 3 -3.03 -17.90 -17.09
CA ILE A 3 -3.85 -17.31 -16.03
C ILE A 3 -2.96 -16.49 -15.09
N SER A 4 -3.40 -15.29 -14.69
CA SER A 4 -2.83 -14.57 -13.55
C SER A 4 -3.86 -14.54 -12.42
N LEU A 5 -3.45 -14.98 -11.23
CA LEU A 5 -4.27 -14.95 -10.01
C LEU A 5 -3.70 -13.90 -9.07
N LEU A 6 -4.48 -12.85 -8.81
CA LEU A 6 -4.06 -11.66 -8.08
C LEU A 6 -4.72 -11.61 -6.71
N PHE A 7 -3.94 -11.27 -5.69
CA PHE A 7 -4.44 -10.87 -4.38
C PHE A 7 -4.14 -9.38 -4.13
N PRO A 8 -5.16 -8.51 -4.12
CA PRO A 8 -4.96 -7.07 -3.97
C PRO A 8 -4.68 -6.64 -2.52
N PRO A 9 -4.00 -5.51 -2.28
CA PRO A 9 -4.01 -4.79 -1.00
C PRO A 9 -5.40 -4.22 -0.64
N SER A 10 -5.64 -3.78 0.60
CA SER A 10 -4.79 -3.98 1.79
C SER A 10 -5.26 -5.19 2.60
N TRP A 11 -4.30 -5.93 3.14
CA TRP A 11 -4.53 -7.09 3.99
C TRP A 11 -3.36 -7.30 4.96
N HIS A 12 -3.65 -7.77 6.17
CA HIS A 12 -2.62 -7.96 7.19
C HIS A 12 -1.57 -9.00 6.73
N PRO A 13 -0.26 -8.66 6.66
CA PRO A 13 0.77 -9.50 6.05
C PRO A 13 1.07 -10.77 6.85
N SER A 14 0.75 -10.81 8.15
CA SER A 14 0.85 -12.03 8.96
C SER A 14 -0.35 -12.98 8.85
N GLN A 15 -1.40 -12.62 8.10
CA GLN A 15 -2.60 -13.44 7.94
C GLN A 15 -2.63 -14.03 6.52
N PRO A 16 -2.16 -15.27 6.30
CA PRO A 16 -2.20 -15.86 4.97
C PRO A 16 -3.65 -16.12 4.53
N TYR A 17 -3.94 -15.87 3.25
CA TYR A 17 -5.21 -16.23 2.60
C TYR A 17 -5.03 -17.53 1.80
N LEU A 18 -6.00 -18.44 1.92
CA LEU A 18 -5.89 -19.77 1.33
C LEU A 18 -6.58 -19.91 -0.03
N SER A 19 -7.36 -18.91 -0.46
CA SER A 19 -8.17 -18.97 -1.69
C SER A 19 -7.33 -19.25 -2.94
N ILE A 20 -6.28 -18.47 -3.18
CA ILE A 20 -5.42 -18.61 -4.36
C ILE A 20 -4.59 -19.91 -4.31
N PRO A 21 -3.93 -20.28 -3.19
CA PRO A 21 -3.26 -21.57 -3.09
C PRO A 21 -4.19 -22.78 -3.33
N CYS A 22 -5.40 -22.75 -2.77
CA CYS A 22 -6.39 -23.82 -2.98
C CYS A 22 -6.84 -23.89 -4.45
N LEU A 23 -7.14 -22.76 -5.09
CA LEU A 23 -7.50 -22.70 -6.51
C LEU A 23 -6.35 -23.22 -7.38
N SER A 24 -5.11 -22.83 -7.06
CA SER A 24 -3.91 -23.26 -7.77
C SER A 24 -3.72 -24.77 -7.71
N ALA A 25 -3.89 -25.39 -6.54
CA ALA A 25 -3.83 -26.85 -6.39
C ALA A 25 -4.92 -27.56 -7.22
N PHE A 26 -6.13 -27.00 -7.26
CA PHE A 26 -7.23 -27.54 -8.07
C PHE A 26 -6.96 -27.42 -9.58
N LEU A 27 -6.44 -26.28 -10.05
CA LEU A 27 -6.06 -26.06 -11.44
C LEU A 27 -4.98 -27.06 -11.88
N GLN A 28 -3.93 -27.24 -11.08
CA GLN A 28 -2.88 -28.22 -11.34
C GLN A 28 -3.44 -29.64 -11.46
N LYS A 29 -4.29 -30.05 -10.51
CA LYS A 29 -4.94 -31.37 -10.53
C LYS A 29 -5.81 -31.57 -11.79
N SER A 30 -6.36 -30.49 -12.33
CA SER A 30 -7.20 -30.50 -13.53
C SER A 30 -6.40 -30.38 -14.84
N GLY A 31 -5.06 -30.38 -14.78
CA GLY A 31 -4.18 -30.28 -15.94
C GLY A 31 -3.93 -28.84 -16.42
N VAL A 32 -4.41 -27.82 -15.70
CA VAL A 32 -4.13 -26.41 -15.99
C VAL A 32 -2.89 -26.00 -15.20
N THR A 33 -1.77 -25.86 -15.89
CA THR A 33 -0.45 -25.61 -15.25
C THR A 33 0.16 -24.26 -15.60
N ASN A 34 -0.36 -23.55 -16.61
CA ASN A 34 0.15 -22.25 -17.02
C ASN A 34 -0.59 -21.12 -16.28
N PHE A 35 -0.23 -20.93 -15.01
CA PHE A 35 -0.76 -19.84 -14.19
C PHE A 35 0.30 -19.25 -13.25
N THR A 36 0.14 -17.97 -12.90
CA THR A 36 0.93 -17.26 -11.89
C THR A 36 0.06 -16.87 -10.70
N GLN A 37 0.67 -16.78 -9.53
CA GLN A 37 0.06 -16.23 -8.31
C GLN A 37 0.87 -14.98 -7.95
N GLU A 38 0.20 -13.85 -7.80
CA GLU A 38 0.82 -12.56 -7.47
C GLU A 38 0.12 -11.98 -6.25
N ASP A 39 0.88 -11.73 -5.20
CA ASP A 39 0.39 -11.18 -3.94
C ASP A 39 0.71 -9.69 -3.92
N LEU A 40 -0.15 -8.92 -4.56
CA LEU A 40 0.05 -7.47 -4.70
C LEU A 40 0.04 -6.78 -3.35
N ASN A 41 -0.61 -7.36 -2.34
CA ASN A 41 -0.58 -6.83 -0.98
C ASN A 41 0.84 -6.84 -0.41
N ILE A 42 1.51 -8.00 -0.39
CA ILE A 42 2.86 -8.08 0.20
C ILE A 42 3.93 -7.50 -0.74
N GLU A 43 3.75 -7.62 -2.06
CA GLU A 43 4.69 -7.09 -3.04
C GLU A 43 4.74 -5.56 -2.99
N LEU A 44 3.59 -4.89 -2.94
CA LEU A 44 3.54 -3.43 -2.82
C LEU A 44 3.96 -2.97 -1.43
N LEU A 45 3.54 -3.66 -0.37
CA LEU A 45 3.98 -3.33 0.98
C LEU A 45 5.51 -3.43 1.10
N ASP A 46 6.15 -4.44 0.51
CA ASP A 46 7.61 -4.56 0.50
C ASP A 46 8.30 -3.36 -0.16
N LYS A 47 7.74 -2.84 -1.25
CA LYS A 47 8.23 -1.64 -1.93
C LYS A 47 8.08 -0.40 -1.08
N ILE A 48 6.90 -0.19 -0.48
CA ILE A 48 6.61 0.97 0.36
C ILE A 48 7.51 1.00 1.60
N LEU A 49 7.78 -0.17 2.22
CA LEU A 49 8.62 -0.31 3.40
C LEU A 49 10.11 -0.43 3.03
N SER A 50 10.63 0.49 2.22
CA SER A 50 12.03 0.50 1.79
C SER A 50 12.65 1.89 1.87
N LYS A 51 13.98 1.94 2.01
CA LYS A 51 14.71 3.21 1.98
C LYS A 51 14.56 3.91 0.64
N GLU A 52 14.61 3.15 -0.46
CA GLU A 52 14.46 3.68 -1.82
C GLU A 52 13.14 4.44 -1.99
N TYR A 53 12.02 3.82 -1.63
CA TYR A 53 10.71 4.46 -1.71
C TYR A 53 10.60 5.65 -0.74
N GLY A 54 11.17 5.51 0.46
CA GLY A 54 11.22 6.58 1.46
C GLY A 54 11.91 7.85 0.96
N LEU A 55 13.02 7.72 0.24
CA LEU A 55 13.73 8.88 -0.31
C LEU A 55 12.86 9.61 -1.35
N ASP A 56 12.15 8.90 -2.22
CA ASP A 56 11.18 9.51 -3.15
C ASP A 56 10.06 10.25 -2.39
N VAL A 57 9.48 9.61 -1.37
CA VAL A 57 8.48 10.23 -0.50
C VAL A 57 9.00 11.50 0.17
N HIS A 58 10.24 11.50 0.67
CA HIS A 58 10.84 12.68 1.26
C HIS A 58 10.97 13.84 0.27
N TRP A 59 11.41 13.58 -0.96
CA TRP A 59 11.46 14.61 -2.00
C TRP A 59 10.09 15.21 -2.28
N GLN A 60 9.06 14.36 -2.37
CA GLN A 60 7.67 14.80 -2.57
C GLN A 60 7.13 15.59 -1.37
N LEU A 61 7.45 15.19 -0.13
CA LEU A 61 7.07 15.92 1.07
C LEU A 61 7.71 17.31 1.13
N VAL A 62 8.99 17.44 0.78
CA VAL A 62 9.67 18.76 0.73
C VAL A 62 8.98 19.69 -0.27
N ASP A 63 8.62 19.18 -1.45
CA ASP A 63 7.89 19.96 -2.46
C ASP A 63 6.47 20.31 -1.99
N LEU A 64 5.78 19.37 -1.35
CA LEU A 64 4.46 19.57 -0.78
C LEU A 64 4.45 20.67 0.28
N VAL A 65 5.40 20.66 1.24
CA VAL A 65 5.51 21.69 2.28
C VAL A 65 5.68 23.08 1.66
N ARG A 66 6.58 23.21 0.68
CA ARG A 66 6.82 24.50 -0.02
C ARG A 66 5.55 25.00 -0.73
N LYS A 67 4.81 24.10 -1.38
CA LYS A 67 3.53 24.45 -2.03
C LYS A 67 2.52 24.91 -1.00
N LEU A 68 2.30 24.13 0.06
CA LEU A 68 1.31 24.41 1.09
C LEU A 68 1.62 25.70 1.87
N GLU A 69 2.89 26.01 2.15
CA GLU A 69 3.29 27.24 2.85
C GLU A 69 2.72 28.51 2.19
N SER A 70 2.56 28.49 0.86
CA SER A 70 2.08 29.63 0.07
C SER A 70 0.62 29.53 -0.41
N SER A 71 0.00 28.35 -0.32
CA SER A 71 -1.30 28.08 -0.93
C SER A 71 -2.33 27.44 0.00
N MET A 72 -1.97 27.15 1.26
CA MET A 72 -2.89 26.46 2.16
C MET A 72 -4.14 27.29 2.47
N GLU A 73 -5.29 26.63 2.43
CA GLU A 73 -6.60 27.24 2.68
C GLU A 73 -7.47 26.34 3.56
N GLY A 74 -8.25 26.95 4.46
CA GLY A 74 -9.09 26.21 5.40
C GLY A 74 -8.32 25.55 6.54
N GLU A 75 -9.08 24.93 7.46
CA GLU A 75 -8.51 24.32 8.68
C GLU A 75 -8.19 22.83 8.50
N SER A 76 -9.04 22.08 7.77
CA SER A 76 -8.90 20.63 7.58
C SER A 76 -9.12 20.20 6.13
N GLY A 77 -8.65 18.98 5.79
CA GLY A 77 -8.74 18.39 4.45
C GLY A 77 -7.52 18.66 3.54
N PRO A 78 -7.57 18.21 2.28
CA PRO A 78 -6.45 18.38 1.34
C PRO A 78 -6.13 19.86 1.14
N GLY A 79 -4.84 20.20 1.22
CA GLY A 79 -4.40 21.59 1.04
C GLY A 79 -4.59 22.50 2.26
N SER A 80 -5.04 21.98 3.40
CA SER A 80 -5.35 22.80 4.59
C SER A 80 -4.14 23.04 5.52
N LYS A 81 -4.36 23.86 6.56
CA LYS A 81 -3.40 24.04 7.66
C LYS A 81 -3.07 22.73 8.38
N GLU A 82 -4.05 21.84 8.56
CA GLU A 82 -3.82 20.50 9.14
C GLU A 82 -2.90 19.66 8.24
N HIS A 83 -3.12 19.71 6.92
CA HIS A 83 -2.28 19.01 5.96
C HIS A 83 -0.82 19.52 6.03
N TYR A 84 -0.64 20.85 6.07
CA TYR A 84 0.67 21.46 6.22
C TYR A 84 1.38 21.03 7.51
N ALA A 85 0.67 21.09 8.64
CA ALA A 85 1.23 20.68 9.93
C ALA A 85 1.70 19.21 9.92
N LYS A 86 0.90 18.31 9.35
CA LYS A 86 1.26 16.90 9.17
C LYS A 86 2.48 16.72 8.25
N ALA A 87 2.57 17.47 7.16
CA ALA A 87 3.71 17.40 6.24
C ALA A 87 5.01 17.89 6.89
N VAL A 88 4.97 18.93 7.71
CA VAL A 88 6.12 19.38 8.51
C VAL A 88 6.53 18.32 9.53
N GLU A 89 5.57 17.78 10.30
CA GLU A 89 5.80 16.71 11.28
C GLU A 89 6.39 15.45 10.63
N ALA A 90 5.92 15.10 9.44
CA ALA A 90 6.43 13.98 8.63
C ALA A 90 7.90 14.19 8.26
N LEU A 91 8.28 15.39 7.80
CA LEU A 91 9.67 15.73 7.48
C LEU A 91 10.59 15.70 8.72
N GLU A 92 10.11 16.17 9.87
CA GLU A 92 10.88 16.12 11.12
C GLU A 92 11.17 14.68 11.57
N ARG A 93 10.22 13.76 11.37
CA ARG A 93 10.36 12.35 11.73
C ARG A 93 11.14 11.52 10.72
N PHE A 94 11.20 11.96 9.47
CA PHE A 94 11.78 11.20 8.36
C PHE A 94 13.20 10.66 8.65
N PRO A 95 14.17 11.44 9.18
CA PRO A 95 15.54 10.95 9.38
C PRO A 95 15.65 9.79 10.37
N PHE A 96 14.73 9.68 11.32
CA PHE A 96 14.68 8.54 12.23
C PHE A 96 14.02 7.34 11.55
N LEU A 97 12.86 7.56 10.94
CA LEU A 97 12.07 6.48 10.35
C LEU A 97 12.77 5.80 9.16
N ILE A 98 13.55 6.54 8.36
CA ILE A 98 14.30 5.99 7.21
C ILE A 98 15.37 4.99 7.63
N GLU A 99 15.97 5.15 8.82
CA GLU A 99 16.98 4.22 9.34
C GLU A 99 16.36 2.97 9.95
N GLU A 100 15.15 3.08 10.51
CA GLU A 100 14.49 1.98 11.22
C GLU A 100 13.61 1.10 10.32
N ILE A 101 13.08 1.63 9.20
CA ILE A 101 12.03 0.95 8.44
C ILE A 101 12.42 -0.43 7.90
N GLU A 102 13.64 -0.56 7.36
CA GLU A 102 14.11 -1.84 6.83
C GLU A 102 14.47 -2.84 7.92
N LEU A 103 14.90 -2.36 9.10
CA LEU A 103 15.10 -3.19 10.29
C LEU A 103 13.76 -3.75 10.78
N ALA A 104 12.73 -2.89 10.91
CA ALA A 104 11.38 -3.30 11.28
C ALA A 104 10.80 -4.31 10.27
N LYS A 105 10.99 -4.07 8.97
CA LYS A 105 10.62 -5.04 7.93
C LYS A 105 11.39 -6.36 8.07
N GLY A 106 12.67 -6.30 8.44
CA GLY A 106 13.51 -7.45 8.72
C GLY A 106 12.99 -8.32 9.86
N VAL A 107 12.51 -7.70 10.95
CA VAL A 107 11.89 -8.41 12.08
C VAL A 107 10.70 -9.24 11.61
N LEU A 108 9.82 -8.69 10.77
CA LEU A 108 8.65 -9.43 10.24
C LEU A 108 9.01 -10.63 9.36
N ARG A 109 10.24 -10.68 8.82
CA ARG A 109 10.73 -11.78 7.96
C ARG A 109 11.64 -12.77 8.68
N GLY A 110 12.17 -12.37 9.83
CA GLY A 110 13.13 -13.14 10.59
C GLY A 110 12.49 -13.93 11.73
N ASN A 111 13.35 -14.61 12.50
CA ASN A 111 12.91 -15.35 13.69
C ASN A 111 12.43 -14.42 14.82
N GLU A 112 12.89 -13.17 14.84
CA GLU A 112 12.45 -12.15 15.81
C GLU A 112 10.94 -11.85 15.71
N PHE A 113 10.29 -12.20 14.60
CA PHE A 113 8.82 -12.17 14.47
C PHE A 113 8.10 -12.90 15.61
N TYR A 114 8.69 -13.99 16.13
CA TYR A 114 8.09 -14.78 17.21
C TYR A 114 8.33 -14.18 18.60
N GLU A 115 9.17 -13.15 18.71
CA GLU A 115 9.40 -12.40 19.94
C GLU A 115 8.40 -11.25 20.03
N LEU A 116 7.44 -11.35 20.95
CA LEU A 116 6.29 -10.45 21.01
C LEU A 116 6.69 -8.97 21.10
N ASP A 117 7.72 -8.64 21.88
CA ASP A 117 8.17 -7.26 22.04
C ASP A 117 8.81 -6.72 20.76
N ARG A 118 9.67 -7.51 20.10
CA ARG A 118 10.29 -7.16 18.82
C ARG A 118 9.25 -6.99 17.73
N TYR A 119 8.27 -7.89 17.65
CA TYR A 119 7.15 -7.80 16.72
C TYR A 119 6.34 -6.50 16.92
N ARG A 120 6.03 -6.15 18.16
CA ARG A 120 5.27 -4.92 18.48
C ARG A 120 6.05 -3.66 18.15
N GLU A 121 7.34 -3.63 18.45
CA GLU A 121 8.24 -2.52 18.07
C GLU A 121 8.27 -2.34 16.55
N ALA A 122 8.46 -3.43 15.81
CA ALA A 122 8.49 -3.41 14.34
C ALA A 122 7.17 -2.90 13.74
N LEU A 123 6.03 -3.39 14.23
CA LEU A 123 4.71 -2.89 13.79
C LEU A 123 4.52 -1.41 14.10
N PHE A 124 4.99 -0.94 15.25
CA PHE A 124 4.90 0.48 15.59
C PHE A 124 5.70 1.34 14.61
N VAL A 125 6.94 0.94 14.28
CA VAL A 125 7.75 1.63 13.27
C VAL A 125 7.06 1.64 11.91
N ILE A 126 6.53 0.50 11.48
CA ILE A 126 5.81 0.37 10.20
C ILE A 126 4.56 1.26 10.17
N ASP A 127 3.79 1.30 11.25
CA ASP A 127 2.60 2.16 11.33
C ASP A 127 2.97 3.65 11.25
N ARG A 128 4.02 4.09 11.97
CA ARG A 128 4.55 5.46 11.85
C ARG A 128 5.08 5.78 10.46
N TRP A 129 5.72 4.81 9.81
CA TRP A 129 6.20 4.94 8.43
C TRP A 129 5.03 5.14 7.46
N LEU A 130 3.98 4.31 7.56
CA LEU A 130 2.82 4.42 6.70
C LEU A 130 2.04 5.72 6.94
N ASP A 131 1.97 6.23 8.16
CA ASP A 131 1.41 7.56 8.46
C ASP A 131 2.20 8.69 7.78
N LEU A 132 3.55 8.58 7.78
CA LEU A 132 4.42 9.49 7.03
C LEU A 132 4.13 9.45 5.53
N VAL A 133 4.07 8.24 4.92
CA VAL A 133 3.75 8.08 3.49
C VAL A 133 2.35 8.61 3.16
N SER A 134 1.38 8.33 4.02
CA SER A 134 -0.01 8.76 3.89
C SER A 134 -0.17 10.28 3.83
N THR A 135 0.80 11.02 4.37
CA THR A 135 0.77 12.48 4.36
C THR A 135 0.77 13.06 2.94
N LEU A 136 1.35 12.36 1.95
CA LEU A 136 1.27 12.78 0.55
C LEU A 136 -0.16 12.75 -0.03
N TYR A 137 -1.03 11.93 0.57
CA TYR A 137 -2.38 11.64 0.08
C TYR A 137 -3.46 12.12 1.05
N PHE A 138 -3.12 13.03 1.98
CA PHE A 138 -4.01 13.46 3.05
C PHE A 138 -5.40 13.90 2.52
N PRO A 139 -6.52 13.48 3.17
CA PRO A 139 -6.60 12.72 4.41
C PRO A 139 -6.55 11.19 4.29
N THR A 140 -6.26 10.62 3.12
CA THR A 140 -6.13 9.15 2.98
C THR A 140 -5.07 8.61 3.91
N ARG A 141 -5.35 7.45 4.54
CA ARG A 141 -4.39 6.71 5.36
C ARG A 141 -4.17 5.31 4.80
N ILE A 142 -2.93 5.01 4.47
CA ILE A 142 -2.45 3.66 4.19
C ILE A 142 -2.17 2.99 5.53
N THR A 143 -2.68 1.79 5.74
CA THR A 143 -2.34 1.00 6.92
C THR A 143 -2.03 -0.44 6.51
N VAL A 144 -1.47 -1.19 7.46
CA VAL A 144 -1.15 -2.62 7.27
C VAL A 144 -2.41 -3.49 7.12
N VAL A 145 -3.60 -2.98 7.48
CA VAL A 145 -4.81 -3.80 7.62
C VAL A 145 -5.97 -3.26 6.79
N ASP A 146 -6.24 -1.97 6.91
CA ASP A 146 -7.42 -1.34 6.33
C ASP A 146 -7.10 0.10 5.94
N ASN A 147 -7.11 0.38 4.63
CA ASN A 147 -6.87 1.71 4.12
C ASN A 147 -8.10 2.59 4.35
N GLN A 148 -7.87 3.84 4.72
CA GLN A 148 -8.93 4.79 4.99
C GLN A 148 -8.93 5.84 3.90
N LEU A 149 -9.86 5.73 2.95
CA LEU A 149 -10.08 6.70 1.89
C LEU A 149 -11.42 7.43 2.11
N ALA A 150 -11.56 8.62 1.51
CA ALA A 150 -12.80 9.41 1.57
C ALA A 150 -13.96 8.83 0.72
N TYR A 151 -13.79 7.64 0.16
CA TYR A 151 -14.70 7.03 -0.80
C TYR A 151 -15.47 5.86 -0.19
N SER A 152 -16.76 5.76 -0.52
CA SER A 152 -17.57 4.61 -0.08
C SER A 152 -17.35 3.40 -0.99
N ILE A 153 -16.88 2.31 -0.39
CA ILE A 153 -16.78 0.97 -1.01
C ILE A 153 -18.13 0.36 -1.40
N TYR A 154 -19.25 0.92 -0.93
CA TYR A 154 -20.61 0.45 -1.23
C TYR A 154 -21.30 1.28 -2.33
N SER A 155 -20.58 2.23 -2.94
CA SER A 155 -21.11 3.14 -3.95
C SER A 155 -20.29 2.99 -5.24
N SER A 156 -20.88 2.41 -6.28
CA SER A 156 -20.21 2.31 -7.59
C SER A 156 -19.78 3.67 -8.14
N ARG A 157 -20.54 4.74 -7.83
CA ARG A 157 -20.17 6.11 -8.19
C ARG A 157 -18.88 6.55 -7.48
N ASP A 158 -18.70 6.21 -6.21
CA ASP A 158 -17.50 6.63 -5.47
C ASP A 158 -16.30 5.73 -5.79
N ILE A 159 -16.51 4.43 -6.03
CA ILE A 159 -15.46 3.54 -6.55
C ILE A 159 -14.90 4.10 -7.87
N LEU A 160 -15.77 4.52 -8.79
CA LEU A 160 -15.33 5.10 -10.07
C LEU A 160 -14.58 6.43 -9.90
N LYS A 161 -14.86 7.21 -8.86
CA LYS A 161 -14.05 8.40 -8.55
C LYS A 161 -12.69 8.01 -7.99
N ALA A 162 -12.66 7.06 -7.05
CA ALA A 162 -11.45 6.64 -6.36
C ALA A 162 -10.38 6.09 -7.30
N ILE A 163 -10.76 5.41 -8.39
CA ILE A 163 -9.80 4.89 -9.39
C ILE A 163 -9.23 5.97 -10.32
N HIS A 164 -9.76 7.19 -10.28
CA HIS A 164 -9.30 8.33 -11.08
C HIS A 164 -8.68 9.45 -10.24
N ASP A 165 -8.74 9.36 -8.90
CA ASP A 165 -8.21 10.37 -8.01
C ASP A 165 -6.78 10.03 -7.56
N GLU A 166 -5.80 10.44 -8.38
CA GLU A 166 -4.38 10.27 -8.07
C GLU A 166 -3.92 11.08 -6.86
N THR A 167 -4.72 12.05 -6.39
CA THR A 167 -4.37 12.88 -5.22
C THR A 167 -4.75 12.23 -3.90
N GLN A 168 -5.67 11.26 -3.92
CA GLN A 168 -6.17 10.57 -2.72
C GLN A 168 -5.94 9.06 -2.76
N ASN A 169 -5.77 8.46 -3.93
CA ASN A 169 -5.56 7.03 -4.07
C ASN A 169 -4.08 6.72 -4.41
N PRO A 170 -3.27 6.30 -3.42
CA PRO A 170 -1.86 5.97 -3.64
C PRO A 170 -1.66 4.74 -4.54
N TYR A 171 -2.63 3.84 -4.59
CA TYR A 171 -2.49 2.58 -5.32
C TYR A 171 -2.52 2.75 -6.84
N ILE A 172 -3.04 3.87 -7.35
CA ILE A 172 -2.95 4.18 -8.78
C ILE A 172 -1.49 4.28 -9.21
N ASP A 173 -0.69 5.05 -8.46
CA ASP A 173 0.73 5.22 -8.74
C ASP A 173 1.53 3.95 -8.42
N LEU A 174 1.26 3.32 -7.28
CA LEU A 174 1.94 2.08 -6.88
C LEU A 174 1.75 0.96 -7.91
N TYR A 175 0.52 0.72 -8.39
CA TYR A 175 0.30 -0.27 -9.44
C TYR A 175 1.01 0.13 -10.73
N ARG A 176 0.89 1.38 -11.15
CA ARG A 176 1.52 1.87 -12.39
C ARG A 176 3.04 1.66 -12.38
N ARG A 177 3.70 1.91 -11.25
CA ARG A 177 5.15 1.78 -11.10
C ARG A 177 5.60 0.34 -10.91
N PHE A 178 4.94 -0.41 -10.04
CA PHE A 178 5.48 -1.67 -9.52
C PHE A 178 4.80 -2.94 -10.03
N PHE A 179 3.58 -2.86 -10.57
CA PHE A 179 2.82 -4.02 -11.01
C PHE A 179 2.50 -4.02 -12.52
N MET A 180 2.03 -2.89 -13.06
CA MET A 180 1.58 -2.80 -14.45
C MET A 180 2.64 -3.22 -15.49
N PRO A 181 3.93 -2.87 -15.35
CA PRO A 181 4.94 -3.27 -16.33
C PRO A 181 5.10 -4.80 -16.47
N SER A 182 5.16 -5.54 -15.36
CA SER A 182 5.25 -7.00 -15.39
C SER A 182 3.94 -7.64 -15.83
N PHE A 183 2.80 -7.11 -15.37
CA PHE A 183 1.48 -7.63 -15.69
C PHE A 183 1.15 -7.56 -17.18
N ILE A 184 1.41 -6.41 -17.83
CA ILE A 184 1.19 -6.23 -19.28
C ILE A 184 2.09 -7.18 -20.07
N ASN A 185 3.36 -7.29 -19.70
CA ASN A 185 4.31 -8.20 -20.34
C ASN A 185 3.93 -9.68 -20.17
N ALA A 186 3.20 -10.01 -19.10
CA ALA A 186 2.76 -11.37 -18.86
C ALA A 186 1.71 -11.82 -19.89
N GLN A 187 0.95 -10.92 -20.51
CA GLN A 187 -0.08 -11.26 -21.51
C GLN A 187 -0.99 -12.42 -21.05
N ALA A 188 -1.57 -12.30 -19.86
CA ALA A 188 -2.51 -13.30 -19.35
C ALA A 188 -3.81 -13.30 -20.18
N ASP A 189 -4.31 -14.49 -20.52
CA ASP A 189 -5.60 -14.68 -21.19
C ASP A 189 -6.78 -14.54 -20.21
N PHE A 190 -6.53 -14.85 -18.93
CA PHE A 190 -7.52 -14.79 -17.86
C PHE A 190 -6.89 -14.21 -16.60
N VAL A 191 -7.64 -13.34 -15.93
CA VAL A 191 -7.23 -12.69 -14.68
C VAL A 191 -8.26 -13.04 -13.62
N GLY A 192 -7.82 -13.75 -12.58
CA GLY A 192 -8.61 -13.98 -11.38
C GLY A 192 -8.18 -13.00 -10.30
N VAL A 193 -9.12 -12.30 -9.67
CA VAL A 193 -8.86 -11.42 -8.52
C VAL A 193 -9.54 -12.01 -7.30
N SER A 194 -8.76 -12.31 -6.26
CA SER A 194 -9.27 -12.87 -5.01
C SER A 194 -9.49 -11.77 -3.98
N ILE A 195 -10.75 -11.45 -3.69
CA ILE A 195 -11.14 -10.47 -2.67
C ILE A 195 -11.60 -11.22 -1.41
N THR A 196 -11.02 -10.88 -0.26
CA THR A 196 -11.33 -11.46 1.05
C THR A 196 -11.99 -10.43 1.98
N ALA A 197 -11.55 -9.17 1.93
CA ALA A 197 -12.12 -8.06 2.68
C ALA A 197 -12.67 -6.97 1.77
N THR A 198 -13.58 -6.18 2.31
CA THR A 198 -14.15 -5.02 1.62
C THR A 198 -13.15 -3.90 1.37
N SER A 199 -12.09 -3.82 2.18
CA SER A 199 -10.96 -2.89 2.00
C SER A 199 -10.25 -3.06 0.66
N GLN A 200 -10.34 -4.24 0.04
CA GLN A 200 -9.72 -4.57 -1.23
C GLN A 200 -10.54 -4.14 -2.46
N ILE A 201 -11.76 -3.61 -2.26
CA ILE A 201 -12.60 -3.08 -3.36
C ILE A 201 -12.03 -1.78 -3.90
N ILE A 202 -11.55 -0.92 -2.99
CA ILE A 202 -10.78 0.28 -3.31
C ILE A 202 -9.45 0.10 -2.57
N PRO A 203 -8.44 -0.54 -3.21
CA PRO A 203 -7.11 -0.66 -2.63
C PRO A 203 -6.58 0.73 -2.30
#